data_AF-C5MKD9-F1
#
_entry.id   AF-C5MKD9-F1
#
_cell.length_a   1.000
_cell.length_b   1.000
_cell.length_c   1.000
_cell.angle_alpha   90.00
_cell.angle_beta   90.00
_cell.angle_gamma   90.00
#
_symmetry.space_group_name_H-M   'P 1'
#
loop_
_entity.id
_entity.type
_entity.pdbx_description
1 polymer ?
#
loop_
_entity_poly.entity_id
_entity_poly.type
_entity_poly.pdbx_seq_one_letter_code
_entity_poly.pdbx_strand_id
1 'polypeptide(L)'
;MYSITNWKNAQKPNYNINVDKVFPYSEVPYLGEYNLVKIPDAPNNQIEHVDYWGEGRIVSADGITGFTNCYNVHHQYHLVSSGTDRDTKIPNRVPVASYTDCDTSAYIKENSVTTVTVTDASRINPSCAKDIARIINADIGRIVVYGSQADSSGILILAVELEKKGLYPCPNADLTEDLQGLKFNSHVAFLNTLESSNYLYKNITNSNNEAAV
;
A
#
# COMPACT_ATOMS: atom_id res chain seq x y z
N MET A 1 19.93 -11.29 -0.56
CA MET A 1 19.52 -11.95 -1.81
C MET A 1 18.29 -12.79 -1.51
N TYR A 2 17.22 -12.66 -2.30
CA TYR A 2 15.99 -13.42 -2.08
C TYR A 2 16.16 -14.88 -2.50
N SER A 3 15.63 -15.81 -1.72
CA SER A 3 15.81 -17.25 -1.93
C SER A 3 14.46 -17.95 -1.89
N ILE A 4 14.07 -18.58 -3.00
CA ILE A 4 12.89 -19.44 -3.07
C ILE A 4 12.96 -20.56 -2.03
N THR A 5 14.16 -21.11 -1.77
CA THR A 5 14.37 -22.16 -0.78
C THR A 5 14.05 -21.67 0.63
N ASN A 6 14.56 -20.48 1.00
CA ASN A 6 14.28 -19.90 2.31
C ASN A 6 12.78 -19.61 2.44
N TRP A 7 12.17 -19.03 1.41
CA TRP A 7 10.75 -18.73 1.43
C TRP A 7 9.87 -19.98 1.53
N LYS A 8 10.20 -21.06 0.81
CA LYS A 8 9.47 -22.34 0.90
C LYS A 8 9.54 -22.95 2.30
N ASN A 9 10.67 -22.81 2.99
CA ASN A 9 10.91 -23.38 4.32
C ASN A 9 10.46 -22.46 5.47
N ALA A 10 10.11 -21.21 5.18
CA ALA A 10 9.64 -20.26 6.18
C ALA A 10 8.29 -20.69 6.76
N GLN A 11 8.05 -20.32 8.02
CA GLN A 11 6.77 -20.56 8.68
C GLN A 11 5.64 -19.76 8.01
N LYS A 12 4.42 -20.30 8.13
CA LYS A 12 3.20 -19.62 7.69
C LYS A 12 3.04 -18.25 8.37
N PRO A 13 2.27 -17.32 7.79
CA PRO A 13 2.02 -16.03 8.42
C PRO A 13 1.35 -16.14 9.80
N ASN A 14 1.60 -15.14 10.66
CA ASN A 14 1.00 -15.05 11.99
C ASN A 14 -0.42 -14.44 11.92
N TYR A 15 -1.42 -15.32 11.75
CA TYR A 15 -2.83 -14.94 11.75
C TYR A 15 -3.48 -14.84 13.15
N ASN A 16 -2.69 -14.95 14.22
CA ASN A 16 -3.17 -14.57 15.56
C ASN A 16 -3.17 -13.04 15.74
N ILE A 17 -2.35 -12.34 14.94
CA ILE A 17 -2.22 -10.88 14.93
C ILE A 17 -2.86 -10.28 13.67
N ASN A 18 -2.64 -10.92 12.51
CA ASN A 18 -3.16 -10.45 11.23
C ASN A 18 -4.51 -11.11 10.90
N VAL A 19 -5.41 -10.38 10.27
CA VAL A 19 -6.67 -10.92 9.79
C VAL A 19 -6.40 -11.78 8.57
N ASP A 20 -6.81 -13.06 8.62
CA ASP A 20 -6.70 -13.98 7.49
C ASP A 20 -7.73 -13.61 6.41
N LYS A 21 -7.25 -13.17 5.23
CA LYS A 21 -8.12 -12.72 4.13
C LYS A 21 -8.56 -13.91 3.28
N VAL A 22 -9.70 -13.78 2.61
CA VAL A 22 -10.35 -14.88 1.86
C VAL A 22 -9.49 -15.43 0.70
N PHE A 23 -8.58 -14.64 0.14
CA PHE A 23 -7.70 -15.07 -0.96
C PHE A 23 -6.22 -14.68 -0.72
N PRO A 24 -5.55 -15.28 0.29
CA PRO A 24 -4.18 -14.92 0.63
C PRO A 24 -3.20 -15.66 -0.28
N TYR A 25 -2.38 -14.94 -1.06
CA TYR A 25 -1.34 -15.53 -1.92
C TYR A 25 0.02 -15.68 -1.21
N SER A 26 0.01 -15.70 0.13
CA SER A 26 1.21 -15.86 0.97
C SER A 26 1.94 -17.18 0.76
N GLU A 27 1.24 -18.22 0.31
CA GLU A 27 1.78 -19.56 0.06
C GLU A 27 2.03 -19.84 -1.44
N VAL A 28 1.75 -18.88 -2.32
CA VAL A 28 1.83 -19.04 -3.78
C VAL A 28 2.94 -18.15 -4.34
N PRO A 29 3.92 -18.65 -5.11
CA PRO A 29 4.93 -17.80 -5.72
C PRO A 29 4.32 -16.90 -6.81
N TYR A 30 5.07 -15.94 -7.34
CA TYR A 30 4.62 -15.20 -8.51
C TYR A 30 4.57 -16.19 -9.69
N LEU A 31 3.35 -16.59 -10.06
CA LEU A 31 3.11 -17.48 -11.18
C LEU A 31 2.17 -16.76 -12.12
N GLY A 32 2.72 -16.04 -13.10
CA GLY A 32 1.97 -15.32 -14.14
C GLY A 32 1.13 -16.22 -15.06
N GLU A 33 0.92 -17.49 -14.70
CA GLU A 33 0.27 -18.52 -15.52
C GLU A 33 -0.90 -19.24 -14.82
N TYR A 34 -1.13 -19.02 -13.52
CA TYR A 34 -2.35 -19.52 -12.87
C TYR A 34 -3.41 -18.44 -12.93
N ASN A 35 -4.55 -18.73 -13.58
CA ASN A 35 -5.74 -17.89 -13.55
C ASN A 35 -6.34 -17.90 -12.13
N LEU A 36 -5.69 -17.20 -11.21
CA LEU A 36 -6.23 -16.93 -9.90
C LEU A 36 -7.44 -16.01 -10.08
N VAL A 37 -8.52 -16.28 -9.37
CA VAL A 37 -9.68 -15.39 -9.36
C VAL A 37 -9.23 -14.04 -8.83
N LYS A 38 -9.26 -13.00 -9.66
CA LYS A 38 -8.85 -11.66 -9.24
C LYS A 38 -9.73 -11.18 -8.08
N ILE A 39 -9.09 -10.74 -7.01
CA ILE A 39 -9.77 -10.08 -5.90
C ILE A 39 -10.17 -8.65 -6.31
N PRO A 40 -11.34 -8.18 -5.86
CA PRO A 40 -12.39 -8.96 -5.21
C PRO A 40 -13.12 -9.85 -6.23
N ASP A 41 -13.51 -11.06 -5.84
CA ASP A 41 -14.15 -12.04 -6.72
C ASP A 41 -15.57 -11.63 -7.15
N ALA A 42 -16.30 -10.91 -6.29
CA ALA A 42 -17.62 -10.32 -6.59
C ALA A 42 -17.54 -8.87 -7.15
N PRO A 43 -18.43 -8.46 -8.09
CA PRO A 43 -18.37 -7.15 -8.77
C PRO A 43 -18.53 -5.90 -7.88
N ASN A 44 -19.12 -6.07 -6.69
CA ASN A 44 -19.40 -4.96 -5.76
C ASN A 44 -18.58 -5.06 -4.47
N ASN A 45 -17.79 -6.13 -4.29
CA ASN A 45 -16.84 -6.16 -3.20
C ASN A 45 -15.73 -5.18 -3.57
N GLN A 46 -15.28 -4.41 -2.59
CA GLN A 46 -14.09 -3.58 -2.70
C GLN A 46 -13.03 -4.18 -1.78
N ILE A 47 -11.77 -3.98 -2.14
CA ILE A 47 -10.69 -4.26 -1.22
C ILE A 47 -10.49 -3.01 -0.38
N GLU A 48 -10.71 -3.14 0.93
CA GLU A 48 -10.58 -2.02 1.84
C GLU A 48 -9.16 -1.44 1.84
N HIS A 49 -8.15 -2.33 1.94
CA HIS A 49 -6.77 -1.91 2.17
C HIS A 49 -5.75 -2.81 1.48
N VAL A 50 -4.89 -2.19 0.67
CA VAL A 50 -3.67 -2.78 0.11
C VAL A 50 -2.45 -1.98 0.60
N ASP A 51 -1.48 -2.65 1.21
CA ASP A 51 -0.21 -2.05 1.66
C ASP A 51 0.93 -2.45 0.73
N TYR A 52 1.48 -1.49 -0.01
CA TYR A 52 2.61 -1.71 -0.91
C TYR A 52 3.91 -1.72 -0.14
N TRP A 53 4.69 -2.76 -0.44
CA TRP A 53 5.91 -3.10 0.28
C TRP A 53 5.68 -3.34 1.77
N GLY A 54 4.44 -3.71 2.13
CA GLY A 54 4.05 -4.08 3.48
C GLY A 54 4.48 -5.50 3.85
N GLU A 55 4.67 -5.71 5.15
CA GLU A 55 5.05 -7.00 5.74
C GLU A 55 4.02 -7.47 6.79
N GLY A 56 2.83 -6.84 6.82
CA GLY A 56 1.90 -6.92 7.95
C GLY A 56 2.28 -5.99 9.10
N ARG A 57 1.54 -6.08 10.21
CA ARG A 57 1.82 -5.26 11.40
C ARG A 57 3.08 -5.75 12.12
N ILE A 58 4.08 -4.87 12.21
CA ILE A 58 5.30 -5.09 12.98
C ILE A 58 5.36 -4.07 14.12
N VAL A 59 5.60 -4.57 15.33
CA VAL A 59 5.85 -3.75 16.52
C VAL A 59 7.31 -3.92 16.93
N SER A 60 8.06 -2.82 16.98
CA SER A 60 9.45 -2.79 17.40
C SER A 60 9.73 -1.64 18.39
N ALA A 61 10.96 -1.56 18.88
CA ALA A 61 11.39 -0.44 19.73
C ALA A 61 11.31 0.92 19.01
N ASP A 62 11.43 0.92 17.67
CA ASP A 62 11.34 2.12 16.84
C ASP A 62 9.88 2.50 16.51
N GLY A 63 8.91 1.78 17.07
CA GLY A 63 7.48 1.98 16.87
C GLY A 63 6.86 0.94 15.95
N ILE A 64 5.73 1.33 15.36
CA ILE A 64 4.84 0.44 14.62
C ILE A 64 4.95 0.69 13.12
N THR A 65 4.97 -0.37 12.32
CA THR A 65 4.81 -0.31 10.86
C THR A 65 3.76 -1.30 10.36
N GLY A 66 3.12 -0.97 9.24
CA GLY A 66 2.15 -1.84 8.58
C GLY A 66 0.86 -2.08 9.37
N PHE A 67 0.00 -2.92 8.80
CA PHE A 67 -1.40 -3.06 9.22
C PHE A 67 -1.81 -4.53 9.34
N THR A 68 -2.73 -4.83 10.25
CA THR A 68 -3.21 -6.20 10.48
C THR A 68 -4.28 -6.65 9.50
N ASN A 69 -5.01 -5.72 8.87
CA ASN A 69 -6.21 -6.02 8.08
C ASN A 69 -6.07 -5.61 6.59
N CYS A 70 -4.92 -5.85 5.98
CA CYS A 70 -4.65 -5.49 4.58
C CYS A 70 -4.15 -6.68 3.75
N TYR A 71 -4.14 -6.52 2.42
CA TYR A 71 -3.29 -7.31 1.52
C TYR A 71 -1.94 -6.62 1.37
N ASN A 72 -0.84 -7.39 1.42
CA ASN A 72 0.52 -6.84 1.36
C ASN A 72 1.16 -7.11 0.00
N VAL A 73 1.36 -6.08 -0.83
CA VAL A 73 2.07 -6.24 -2.12
C VAL A 73 3.56 -6.30 -1.85
N HIS A 74 4.21 -7.39 -2.24
CA HIS A 74 5.65 -7.53 -1.98
C HIS A 74 6.36 -8.47 -2.94
N HIS A 75 7.70 -8.37 -2.99
CA HIS A 75 8.56 -9.28 -3.71
C HIS A 75 8.24 -10.76 -3.39
N GLN A 76 8.17 -11.58 -4.43
CA GLN A 76 7.65 -12.96 -4.39
C GLN A 76 8.38 -13.96 -3.44
N TYR A 77 9.57 -13.63 -2.95
CA TYR A 77 10.32 -14.46 -2.00
C TYR A 77 10.80 -13.68 -0.77
N HIS A 78 10.19 -12.53 -0.49
CA HIS A 78 10.48 -11.78 0.73
C HIS A 78 9.83 -12.46 1.94
N LEU A 79 10.51 -12.39 3.08
CA LEU A 79 10.06 -12.83 4.39
C LEU A 79 10.05 -11.62 5.31
N VAL A 80 9.19 -11.62 6.32
CA VAL A 80 9.13 -10.54 7.31
C VAL A 80 10.53 -10.24 7.84
N SER A 81 10.94 -8.99 7.73
CA SER A 81 12.32 -8.55 7.90
C SER A 81 12.70 -8.29 9.36
N SER A 82 11.71 -8.03 10.22
CA SER A 82 11.93 -7.59 11.60
C SER A 82 10.76 -7.93 12.53
N GLY A 83 10.93 -7.65 13.82
CA GLY A 83 9.93 -7.94 14.85
C GLY A 83 9.87 -9.41 15.25
N THR A 84 8.80 -9.78 15.96
CA THR A 84 8.59 -11.14 16.48
C THR A 84 8.35 -12.18 15.39
N ASP A 85 7.79 -11.73 14.27
CA ASP A 85 7.43 -12.59 13.13
C ASP A 85 8.55 -12.63 12.07
N ARG A 86 9.77 -12.18 12.41
CA ARG A 86 10.92 -12.21 11.49
C ARG A 86 11.14 -13.61 10.91
N ASP A 87 11.51 -13.66 9.63
CA ASP A 87 11.77 -14.87 8.84
C ASP A 87 10.52 -15.75 8.58
N THR A 88 9.31 -15.26 8.92
CA THR A 88 8.05 -15.87 8.50
C THR A 88 7.56 -15.31 7.17
N LYS A 89 6.60 -15.99 6.53
CA LYS A 89 5.94 -15.49 5.32
C LYS A 89 5.06 -14.27 5.64
N ILE A 90 5.05 -13.29 4.73
CA ILE A 90 4.21 -12.10 4.85
C ILE A 90 2.71 -12.49 4.81
N PRO A 91 1.86 -11.99 5.72
CA PRO A 91 0.42 -12.25 5.73
C PRO A 91 -0.30 -11.63 4.52
N ASN A 92 -1.30 -12.33 3.98
CA ASN A 92 -2.13 -11.87 2.85
C ASN A 92 -1.32 -11.28 1.68
N ARG A 93 -0.15 -11.87 1.39
CA ARG A 93 0.78 -11.26 0.45
C ARG A 93 0.28 -11.42 -0.97
N VAL A 94 0.33 -10.34 -1.75
CA VAL A 94 0.15 -10.32 -3.21
C VAL A 94 1.55 -10.27 -3.83
N PRO A 95 2.03 -11.35 -4.48
CA PRO A 95 3.41 -11.41 -4.96
C PRO A 95 3.59 -10.59 -6.24
N VAL A 96 4.68 -9.83 -6.30
CA VAL A 96 5.20 -9.22 -7.55
C VAL A 96 6.56 -9.81 -7.91
N ALA A 97 6.89 -9.76 -9.19
CA ALA A 97 8.10 -10.37 -9.74
C ALA A 97 9.37 -9.79 -9.12
N SER A 98 9.44 -8.46 -9.00
CA SER A 98 10.58 -7.76 -8.38
C SER A 98 10.18 -6.37 -7.83
N TYR A 99 11.12 -5.65 -7.22
CA TYR A 99 10.87 -4.26 -6.82
C TYR A 99 10.73 -3.32 -8.01
N THR A 100 11.35 -3.65 -9.14
CA THR A 100 11.34 -2.83 -10.37
C THR A 100 10.24 -3.23 -11.35
N ASP A 101 9.59 -4.36 -11.10
CA ASP A 101 8.53 -4.95 -11.91
C ASP A 101 7.35 -5.26 -10.99
N CYS A 102 6.53 -4.24 -10.79
CA CYS A 102 5.39 -4.23 -9.91
C CYS A 102 4.13 -4.29 -10.78
N ASP A 103 3.55 -5.48 -10.86
CA ASP A 103 2.31 -5.75 -11.57
C ASP A 103 1.46 -6.72 -10.73
N THR A 104 0.34 -6.22 -10.22
CA THR A 104 -0.63 -7.02 -9.48
C THR A 104 -1.85 -7.40 -10.32
N SER A 105 -1.81 -7.19 -11.64
CA SER A 105 -2.96 -7.35 -12.54
C SER A 105 -3.51 -8.78 -12.56
N ALA A 106 -2.68 -9.79 -12.30
CA ALA A 106 -3.11 -11.18 -12.17
C ALA A 106 -3.93 -11.45 -10.89
N TYR A 107 -3.82 -10.59 -9.88
CA TYR A 107 -4.40 -10.79 -8.55
C TYR A 107 -5.49 -9.77 -8.23
N ILE A 108 -5.35 -8.51 -8.60
CA ILE A 108 -6.22 -7.40 -8.17
C ILE A 108 -6.94 -6.79 -9.36
N LYS A 109 -8.28 -6.71 -9.29
CA LYS A 109 -9.12 -6.03 -10.28
C LYS A 109 -8.84 -4.53 -10.30
N GLU A 110 -8.96 -3.93 -11.47
CA GLU A 110 -8.82 -2.48 -11.62
C GLU A 110 -9.93 -1.74 -10.86
N ASN A 111 -9.63 -0.53 -10.40
CA ASN A 111 -10.60 0.36 -9.75
C ASN A 111 -11.37 -0.25 -8.55
N SER A 112 -10.75 -1.17 -7.81
CA SER A 112 -11.40 -1.99 -6.79
C SER A 112 -10.92 -1.75 -5.36
N VAL A 113 -9.90 -0.92 -5.16
CA VAL A 113 -9.27 -0.67 -3.85
C VAL A 113 -9.68 0.70 -3.30
N THR A 114 -10.05 0.78 -2.03
CA THR A 114 -10.42 2.06 -1.38
C THR A 114 -9.26 2.72 -0.65
N THR A 115 -8.32 1.96 -0.11
CA THR A 115 -7.13 2.52 0.56
C THR A 115 -5.88 1.79 0.10
N VAL A 116 -4.92 2.56 -0.40
CA VAL A 116 -3.57 2.07 -0.66
C VAL A 116 -2.62 2.77 0.29
N THR A 117 -1.75 2.01 0.97
CA THR A 117 -0.65 2.59 1.74
C THR A 117 0.67 2.21 1.12
N VAL A 118 1.67 3.07 1.29
CA VAL A 118 3.06 2.77 0.94
C VAL A 118 3.94 3.25 2.08
N THR A 119 4.78 2.37 2.60
CA THR A 119 5.83 2.80 3.51
C THR A 119 7.06 3.18 2.70
N ASP A 120 7.52 4.43 2.87
CA ASP A 120 8.70 5.00 2.21
C ASP A 120 8.56 5.16 0.67
N ALA A 121 8.48 6.42 0.22
CA ALA A 121 8.36 6.77 -1.19
C ALA A 121 9.56 6.32 -2.04
N SER A 122 10.73 6.01 -1.44
CA SER A 122 11.91 5.55 -2.18
C SER A 122 11.67 4.26 -2.98
N ARG A 123 10.65 3.49 -2.60
CA ARG A 123 10.25 2.24 -3.28
C ARG A 123 9.19 2.43 -4.36
N ILE A 124 8.79 3.68 -4.64
CA ILE A 124 7.82 4.01 -5.69
C ILE A 124 8.57 4.36 -6.98
N ASN A 125 8.65 3.39 -7.88
CA ASN A 125 9.11 3.58 -9.25
C ASN A 125 7.92 3.65 -10.23
N PRO A 126 8.15 3.92 -11.53
CA PRO A 126 7.05 4.05 -12.50
C PRO A 126 6.17 2.81 -12.63
N SER A 127 6.70 1.60 -12.45
CA SER A 127 5.88 0.36 -12.46
C SER A 127 4.93 0.34 -11.26
N CYS A 128 5.46 0.60 -10.07
CA CYS A 128 4.69 0.66 -8.83
C CYS A 128 3.58 1.73 -8.90
N ALA A 129 3.91 2.93 -9.36
CA ALA A 129 2.95 4.02 -9.50
C ALA A 129 1.80 3.68 -10.47
N LYS A 130 2.11 3.08 -11.62
CA LYS A 130 1.10 2.63 -12.58
C LYS A 130 0.18 1.56 -12.00
N ASP A 131 0.73 0.61 -11.26
CA ASP A 131 -0.06 -0.46 -10.65
C ASP A 131 -0.97 0.07 -9.52
N ILE A 132 -0.46 0.95 -8.65
CA ILE A 132 -1.25 1.66 -7.63
C ILE A 132 -2.41 2.43 -8.28
N ALA A 133 -2.11 3.22 -9.33
CA ALA A 133 -3.13 3.98 -10.05
C ALA A 133 -4.17 3.06 -10.72
N ARG A 134 -3.75 1.90 -11.24
CA ARG A 134 -4.66 0.93 -11.84
C ARG A 134 -5.67 0.37 -10.83
N ILE A 135 -5.22 -0.01 -9.62
CA ILE A 135 -6.09 -0.69 -8.64
C ILE A 135 -6.97 0.26 -7.83
N ILE A 136 -6.52 1.50 -7.56
CA ILE A 136 -7.25 2.43 -6.71
C ILE A 136 -8.59 2.82 -7.34
N ASN A 137 -9.66 2.84 -6.56
CA ASN A 137 -10.95 3.36 -6.98
C ASN A 137 -10.88 4.90 -7.12
N ALA A 138 -11.18 5.46 -8.28
CA ALA A 138 -11.06 6.91 -8.50
C ALA A 138 -12.05 7.75 -7.67
N ASP A 139 -13.24 7.21 -7.39
CA ASP A 139 -14.33 7.98 -6.79
C ASP A 139 -14.18 8.10 -5.27
N ILE A 140 -13.77 7.00 -4.63
CA ILE A 140 -13.72 6.89 -3.16
C ILE A 140 -12.34 6.50 -2.62
N GLY A 141 -11.38 6.27 -3.51
CA GLY A 141 -10.08 5.76 -3.13
C GLY A 141 -9.16 6.86 -2.58
N ARG A 142 -8.31 6.46 -1.64
CA ARG A 142 -7.22 7.28 -1.11
C ARG A 142 -5.91 6.51 -1.11
N ILE A 143 -4.81 7.23 -1.28
CA ILE A 143 -3.46 6.68 -1.13
C ILE A 143 -2.76 7.43 -0.02
N VAL A 144 -2.03 6.74 0.86
CA VAL A 144 -1.20 7.37 1.89
C VAL A 144 0.23 6.84 1.81
N VAL A 145 1.17 7.74 1.58
CA VAL A 145 2.60 7.41 1.54
C VAL A 145 3.26 7.96 2.79
N TYR A 146 3.71 7.07 3.68
CA TYR A 146 4.31 7.43 4.97
C TYR A 146 5.80 7.70 4.86
N GLY A 147 6.32 8.47 5.82
CA GLY A 147 7.75 8.76 5.97
C GLY A 147 8.35 9.53 4.80
N SER A 148 7.52 10.25 4.05
CA SER A 148 7.89 10.88 2.79
C SER A 148 7.50 12.36 2.77
N GLN A 149 8.19 13.14 1.94
CA GLN A 149 7.92 14.55 1.68
C GLN A 149 7.33 14.72 0.28
N ALA A 150 6.58 15.81 0.08
CA ALA A 150 5.84 16.08 -1.17
C ALA A 150 6.75 16.18 -2.41
N ASP A 151 7.99 16.62 -2.24
CA ASP A 151 8.98 16.81 -3.29
C ASP A 151 9.85 15.58 -3.58
N SER A 152 9.65 14.48 -2.83
CA SER A 152 10.42 13.25 -3.04
C SER A 152 10.09 12.62 -4.41
N SER A 153 11.12 12.06 -5.07
CA SER A 153 11.00 11.55 -6.44
C SER A 153 9.89 10.51 -6.61
N GLY A 154 9.72 9.61 -5.63
CA GLY A 154 8.65 8.61 -5.64
C GLY A 154 7.25 9.22 -5.56
N ILE A 155 7.07 10.31 -4.79
CA ILE A 155 5.80 11.05 -4.71
C ILE A 155 5.50 11.74 -6.05
N LEU A 156 6.50 12.38 -6.66
CA LEU A 156 6.33 13.02 -7.98
C LEU A 156 5.96 12.01 -9.08
N ILE A 157 6.61 10.84 -9.07
CA ILE A 157 6.27 9.74 -10.00
C ILE A 157 4.84 9.27 -9.79
N LEU A 158 4.42 9.09 -8.53
CA LEU A 158 3.07 8.67 -8.20
C LEU A 158 2.02 9.72 -8.59
N ALA A 159 2.31 11.00 -8.34
CA ALA A 159 1.42 12.12 -8.65
C ALA A 159 1.05 12.16 -10.14
N VAL A 160 2.02 11.94 -11.04
CA VAL A 160 1.78 11.92 -12.49
C VAL A 160 0.75 10.86 -12.90
N GLU A 161 0.78 9.68 -12.28
CA GLU A 161 -0.19 8.61 -12.59
C GLU A 161 -1.54 8.84 -11.91
N LEU A 162 -1.56 9.40 -10.70
CA LEU A 162 -2.78 9.62 -9.92
C LEU A 162 -3.57 10.86 -10.36
N GLU A 163 -2.91 11.89 -10.89
CA GLU A 163 -3.58 13.07 -11.44
C GLU A 163 -4.51 12.70 -12.61
N LYS A 164 -4.13 11.70 -13.41
CA LYS A 164 -4.97 11.14 -14.48
C LYS A 164 -6.29 10.54 -13.97
N LYS A 165 -6.37 10.23 -12.68
CA LYS A 165 -7.56 9.72 -11.98
C LYS A 165 -8.22 10.75 -11.07
N GLY A 166 -7.78 12.01 -11.09
CA GLY A 166 -8.33 13.07 -10.25
C GLY A 166 -7.95 12.96 -8.77
N LEU A 167 -6.81 12.32 -8.47
CA LEU A 167 -6.28 12.16 -7.12
C LEU A 167 -5.04 13.06 -6.95
N TYR A 168 -5.06 13.94 -5.95
CA TYR A 168 -4.09 15.02 -5.79
C TYR A 168 -3.33 14.92 -4.47
N PRO A 169 -2.02 15.23 -4.45
CA PRO A 169 -1.21 15.17 -3.23
C PRO A 169 -1.67 16.23 -2.21
N CYS A 170 -1.79 15.81 -0.95
CA CYS A 170 -2.17 16.61 0.20
C CYS A 170 -1.23 16.24 1.36
N PRO A 171 -0.10 16.94 1.50
CA PRO A 171 0.90 16.65 2.53
C PRO A 171 0.32 16.79 3.94
N ASN A 172 0.56 15.81 4.80
CA ASN A 172 0.10 15.79 6.20
C ASN A 172 -1.42 16.02 6.38
N ALA A 173 -2.24 15.66 5.38
CA ALA A 173 -3.70 15.66 5.53
C ALA A 173 -4.15 14.75 6.68
N ASP A 174 -5.25 15.09 7.35
CA ASP A 174 -5.75 14.28 8.48
C ASP A 174 -6.05 12.84 8.02
N LEU A 175 -5.55 11.86 8.78
CA LEU A 175 -5.78 10.44 8.52
C LEU A 175 -6.93 9.91 9.38
N THR A 176 -7.61 8.89 8.91
CA THR A 176 -8.56 8.11 9.71
C THR A 176 -7.83 7.31 10.78
N GLU A 177 -8.52 6.95 11.88
CA GLU A 177 -7.92 6.32 13.06
C GLU A 177 -7.15 5.02 12.73
N ASP A 178 -7.64 4.24 11.76
CA ASP A 178 -7.02 3.01 11.28
C ASP A 178 -5.68 3.23 10.54
N LEU A 179 -5.45 4.45 10.06
CA LEU A 179 -4.24 4.89 9.35
C LEU A 179 -3.26 5.67 10.25
N GLN A 180 -3.60 5.82 11.54
CA GLN A 180 -2.76 6.51 12.52
C GLN A 180 -1.89 5.53 13.35
N GLY A 181 -0.97 6.09 14.14
CA GLY A 181 -0.18 5.33 15.11
C GLY A 181 1.00 4.54 14.53
N LEU A 182 1.32 4.73 13.25
CA LEU A 182 2.60 4.28 12.69
C LEU A 182 3.74 5.19 13.16
N LYS A 183 4.98 4.68 13.11
CA LYS A 183 6.19 5.41 13.57
C LYS A 183 6.58 6.63 12.74
N PHE A 184 5.84 6.96 11.69
CA PHE A 184 6.19 8.00 10.73
C PHE A 184 5.58 9.34 11.13
N ASN A 185 6.40 10.39 11.15
CA ASN A 185 5.97 11.74 11.54
C ASN A 185 5.49 12.59 10.36
N SER A 186 5.58 12.06 9.14
CA SER A 186 5.10 12.73 7.93
C SER A 186 4.47 11.73 6.98
N HIS A 187 3.56 12.24 6.16
CA HIS A 187 2.95 11.48 5.07
C HIS A 187 2.45 12.41 3.98
N VAL A 188 2.20 11.84 2.81
CA VAL A 188 1.48 12.50 1.73
C VAL A 188 0.27 11.65 1.40
N ALA A 189 -0.93 12.22 1.59
CA ALA A 189 -2.16 11.58 1.15
C ALA A 189 -2.47 12.01 -0.28
N PHE A 190 -3.00 11.13 -1.11
CA PHE A 190 -3.60 11.49 -2.39
C PHE A 190 -5.11 11.33 -2.29
N LEU A 191 -5.80 12.45 -2.48
CA LEU A 191 -7.23 12.61 -2.21
C LEU A 191 -7.98 13.00 -3.48
N ASN A 192 -9.25 12.61 -3.59
CA ASN A 192 -10.07 13.01 -4.73
C ASN A 192 -10.33 14.51 -4.74
N THR A 193 -10.89 15.05 -5.83
CA THR A 193 -11.14 16.49 -5.99
C THR A 193 -11.92 17.12 -4.84
N LEU A 194 -12.91 16.42 -4.27
CA LEU A 194 -13.73 16.97 -3.18
C LEU A 194 -12.93 17.05 -1.88
N GLU A 195 -12.27 15.94 -1.51
CA GLU A 195 -11.45 15.86 -0.30
C GLU A 195 -10.24 16.80 -0.38
N SER A 196 -9.59 16.91 -1.54
CA SER A 196 -8.46 17.83 -1.75
C SER A 196 -8.90 19.30 -1.68
N SER A 197 -10.06 19.64 -2.24
CA SER A 197 -10.61 21.00 -2.12
C SER A 197 -10.94 21.36 -0.67
N ASN A 198 -11.48 20.42 0.10
CA ASN A 198 -11.75 20.61 1.53
C ASN A 198 -10.46 20.78 2.33
N TYR A 199 -9.42 20.00 2.01
CA TYR A 199 -8.09 20.12 2.60
C TYR A 199 -7.49 21.51 2.32
N LEU A 200 -7.52 21.98 1.07
CA LEU A 200 -7.03 23.32 0.70
C LEU A 200 -7.80 24.42 1.42
N TYR A 201 -9.14 24.35 1.41
CA TYR A 201 -9.99 25.33 2.10
C TYR A 201 -9.65 25.42 3.59
N LYS A 202 -9.53 24.28 4.28
CA LYS A 202 -9.15 24.21 5.69
C LYS A 202 -7.80 24.89 5.94
N ASN A 203 -6.78 24.60 5.13
CA ASN A 203 -5.46 25.21 5.29
C ASN A 203 -5.47 26.73 5.06
N ILE A 204 -6.19 27.20 4.04
CA ILE A 204 -6.36 28.65 3.78
C ILE A 204 -7.04 29.33 4.97
N THR A 205 -8.14 28.74 5.48
CA THR A 205 -8.85 29.32 6.64
C THR A 205 -8.01 29.37 7.91
N ASN A 206 -7.06 28.45 8.05
CA ASN A 206 -6.13 28.39 9.18
C ASN A 206 -4.84 29.19 8.94
N SER A 207 -4.74 29.95 7.84
CA SER A 207 -3.54 30.70 7.45
C SER A 207 -2.28 29.83 7.25
N ASN A 208 -2.47 28.53 6.97
CA ASN A 208 -1.39 27.61 6.64
C ASN A 208 -1.15 27.61 5.13
N ASN A 209 -0.63 28.75 4.63
CA ASN A 209 -0.50 28.97 3.19
C ASN A 209 0.52 28.03 2.54
N GLU A 210 1.54 27.55 3.26
CA GLU A 210 2.53 26.59 2.72
C GLU A 210 1.92 25.23 2.38
N ALA A 211 0.89 24.81 3.13
CA ALA A 211 0.18 23.55 2.89
C ALA A 211 -1.01 23.69 1.91
N ALA A 212 -1.27 24.91 1.44
CA ALA A 212 -2.40 25.26 0.56
C ALA A 212 -1.98 25.57 -0.89
N VAL A 213 -0.72 25.28 -1.26
CA VAL A 213 -0.17 25.43 -2.62
C VAL A 213 -0.02 24.07 -3.28
#